data_AF-A0A2N0Z117-F1
#
_entry.id   AF-A0A2N0Z117-F1
#
_cell.length_a   1.000
_cell.length_b   1.000
_cell.length_c   1.000
_cell.angle_alpha   90.00
_cell.angle_beta   90.00
_cell.angle_gamma   90.00
#
_symmetry.space_group_name_H-M   'P 1'
#
loop_
_entity.id
_entity.type
_entity.pdbx_description
1 polymer ?
#
loop_
_entity_poly.entity_id
_entity_poly.type
_entity_poly.pdbx_seq_one_letter_code
_entity_poly.pdbx_strand_id
1 'polypeptide(L)'
;MAYIKITILLTSDVHGNIYPLNYGDNKPAPLGLAKVAELIEKERMKSDHIVVIDNGDLIQGTPLTYHYVHFLGEKKNPMIQALNTLQYDAAVIGNHEFNYGLPVLKNAVKESKFPWLCANILDKKTGHPFLGTPYIIKNVGPFKLAVLGITTHYIPNWENPNHIEGLEFRDALLSAKEWTAKIKEEEQPDIMIISYHGGFERDILTGEPTEALTGENQGYQICEEIENLDVLLTGHQHRMLTGSVHETEIIQASNNGSVLGKVTLVLSEEGKIIEKHSELLSAADAAPDKRVMTFAAEYESSTQKWLDMPMGFIDGDMEVHDPLEIRLKDSSLIEFINTIQMDAAKVKISNTALFNNDSPGFKSNVTMRDIVSNYIYPNTLKVLALTGQDIREALEQTAKYFTLNEQGNPVVSEAFLYPKPQHYNYDMWEGVEYILDISKPVGERVVKLDFEGKEIEEQNTYEVVMNNYRAGGGGNYFMFQNKPVIREVQFDMSELIASYILKRKTVKATCNLNWKVVW
;
A
#
# COMPACT_ATOMS: atom_id res chain seq x y z
N MET A 1 -22.34 19.29 -34.66
CA MET A 1 -21.38 20.16 -33.96
C MET A 1 -20.13 19.33 -33.77
N ALA A 2 -18.93 19.88 -34.01
CA ALA A 2 -17.71 19.15 -33.75
C ALA A 2 -17.50 19.09 -32.22
N TYR A 3 -17.05 17.95 -31.73
CA TYR A 3 -16.74 17.75 -30.32
C TYR A 3 -15.26 17.43 -30.20
N ILE A 4 -14.62 17.95 -29.16
CA ILE A 4 -13.21 17.68 -28.88
C ILE A 4 -13.16 16.75 -27.68
N LYS A 5 -12.46 15.63 -27.87
CA LYS A 5 -12.18 14.67 -26.81
C LYS A 5 -10.81 14.96 -26.20
N ILE A 6 -10.76 15.08 -24.88
CA ILE A 6 -9.54 15.18 -24.08
C ILE A 6 -9.44 13.92 -23.22
N THR A 7 -8.24 13.34 -23.16
CA THR A 7 -7.98 12.13 -22.39
C THR A 7 -6.95 12.42 -21.29
N ILE A 8 -7.28 12.09 -20.05
CA ILE A 8 -6.36 12.15 -18.92
C ILE A 8 -6.05 10.71 -18.52
N LEU A 9 -4.78 10.36 -18.52
CA LEU A 9 -4.28 9.05 -18.10
C LEU A 9 -3.64 9.15 -16.73
N LEU A 10 -3.88 8.15 -15.90
CA LEU A 10 -3.47 8.12 -14.50
C LEU A 10 -2.77 6.80 -14.16
N THR A 11 -1.56 6.89 -13.64
CA THR A 11 -1.00 5.86 -12.75
C THR A 11 -0.99 6.36 -11.32
N SER A 12 -1.05 5.44 -10.35
CA SER A 12 -0.94 5.73 -8.92
C SER A 12 -0.35 4.52 -8.24
N ASP A 13 0.36 4.74 -7.12
CA ASP A 13 0.78 3.68 -6.20
C ASP A 13 1.58 2.59 -6.93
N VAL A 14 2.45 3.01 -7.85
CA VAL A 14 3.22 2.09 -8.71
C VAL A 14 4.24 1.31 -7.86
N HIS A 15 4.69 1.89 -6.76
CA HIS A 15 5.51 1.25 -5.74
C HIS A 15 6.79 0.58 -6.25
N GLY A 16 7.48 1.19 -7.21
CA GLY A 16 8.70 0.59 -7.76
C GLY A 16 8.50 -0.54 -8.77
N ASN A 17 7.26 -0.82 -9.20
CA ASN A 17 6.98 -1.90 -10.15
C ASN A 17 7.27 -1.46 -11.58
N ILE A 18 8.46 -1.78 -12.10
CA ILE A 18 8.82 -1.54 -13.51
C ILE A 18 8.60 -2.81 -14.33
N TYR A 19 9.27 -3.90 -13.95
CA TYR A 19 9.22 -5.18 -14.66
C TYR A 19 7.94 -5.95 -14.33
N PRO A 20 7.41 -6.73 -15.29
CA PRO A 20 6.19 -7.51 -15.11
C PRO A 20 6.49 -8.86 -14.45
N LEU A 21 6.96 -8.85 -13.21
CA LEU A 21 7.31 -10.05 -12.46
C LEU A 21 7.02 -9.92 -10.97
N ASN A 22 6.91 -11.06 -10.29
CA ASN A 22 6.91 -11.15 -8.83
C ASN A 22 8.34 -11.37 -8.33
N TYR A 23 8.83 -10.53 -7.42
CA TYR A 23 10.21 -10.66 -6.91
C TYR A 23 10.43 -11.90 -6.03
N GLY A 24 9.38 -12.45 -5.41
CA GLY A 24 9.45 -13.68 -4.62
C GLY A 24 9.92 -14.89 -5.42
N ASP A 25 9.25 -15.19 -6.53
CA ASP A 25 9.52 -16.38 -7.35
C ASP A 25 10.11 -16.09 -8.73
N ASN A 26 10.33 -14.81 -9.05
CA ASN A 26 10.82 -14.32 -10.33
C ASN A 26 9.95 -14.74 -11.54
N LYS A 27 8.67 -15.06 -11.32
CA LYS A 27 7.74 -15.44 -12.39
C LYS A 27 7.06 -14.20 -12.99
N PRO A 28 6.63 -14.27 -14.26
CA PRO A 28 5.86 -13.20 -14.89
C PRO A 28 4.58 -12.86 -14.11
N ALA A 29 4.24 -11.57 -14.07
CA ALA A 29 3.06 -11.05 -13.39
C ALA A 29 2.33 -9.99 -14.25
N PRO A 30 1.00 -9.84 -14.13
CA PRO A 30 0.19 -8.92 -14.94
C PRO A 30 0.26 -7.46 -14.43
N LEU A 31 1.46 -6.94 -14.16
CA LEU A 31 1.68 -5.64 -13.52
C LEU A 31 2.91 -4.91 -14.07
N GLY A 32 3.18 -3.71 -13.55
CA GLY A 32 4.40 -2.95 -13.79
C GLY A 32 4.32 -1.94 -14.94
N LEU A 33 5.11 -0.87 -14.82
CA LEU A 33 5.14 0.24 -15.80
C LEU A 33 5.49 -0.20 -17.21
N ALA A 34 6.24 -1.29 -17.40
CA ALA A 34 6.52 -1.80 -18.73
C ALA A 34 5.24 -2.21 -19.47
N LYS A 35 4.25 -2.80 -18.77
CA LYS A 35 2.96 -3.18 -19.38
C LYS A 35 2.05 -1.96 -19.54
N VAL A 36 2.02 -1.08 -18.54
CA VAL A 36 1.26 0.19 -18.61
C VAL A 36 1.72 1.07 -19.77
N ALA A 37 3.02 1.08 -20.08
CA ALA A 37 3.58 1.84 -21.19
C ALA A 37 2.89 1.53 -22.54
N GLU A 38 2.55 0.26 -22.81
CA GLU A 38 1.82 -0.09 -24.03
C GLU A 38 0.41 0.50 -24.05
N LEU A 39 -0.27 0.54 -22.91
CA LEU A 39 -1.59 1.16 -22.78
C LEU A 39 -1.52 2.67 -23.04
N ILE A 40 -0.52 3.35 -22.48
CA ILE A 40 -0.29 4.79 -22.71
C ILE A 40 -0.08 5.06 -24.20
N GLU A 41 0.78 4.29 -24.87
CA GLU A 41 1.04 4.46 -26.30
C GLU A 41 -0.21 4.15 -27.15
N LYS A 42 -1.02 3.15 -26.77
CA LYS A 42 -2.30 2.85 -27.44
C LYS A 42 -3.27 4.04 -27.36
N GLU A 43 -3.34 4.74 -26.25
CA GLU A 43 -4.19 5.93 -26.12
C GLU A 43 -3.59 7.14 -26.86
N ARG A 44 -2.27 7.32 -26.83
CA ARG A 44 -1.58 8.37 -27.63
C ARG A 44 -1.82 8.22 -29.13
N MET A 45 -1.90 6.98 -29.65
CA MET A 45 -2.23 6.74 -31.06
C MET A 45 -3.67 7.11 -31.42
N LYS A 46 -4.58 7.23 -30.45
CA LYS A 46 -5.99 7.58 -30.69
C LYS A 46 -6.23 9.08 -30.72
N SER A 47 -5.42 9.87 -29.99
CA SER A 47 -5.58 11.31 -29.90
C SER A 47 -4.31 11.99 -29.39
N ASP A 48 -4.00 13.16 -29.94
CA ASP A 48 -2.94 14.04 -29.43
C ASP A 48 -3.40 14.88 -28.22
N HIS A 49 -4.69 14.87 -27.88
CA HIS A 49 -5.27 15.63 -26.77
C HIS A 49 -5.17 14.87 -25.45
N ILE A 50 -3.94 14.54 -25.04
CA ILE A 50 -3.68 13.64 -23.92
C ILE A 50 -2.80 14.28 -22.84
N VAL A 51 -3.14 14.00 -21.59
CA VAL A 51 -2.35 14.33 -20.40
C VAL A 51 -2.08 13.06 -19.63
N VAL A 52 -0.84 12.84 -19.18
CA VAL A 52 -0.45 11.65 -18.42
C VAL A 52 0.11 12.06 -17.07
N ILE A 53 -0.51 11.60 -15.99
CA ILE A 53 -0.18 11.97 -14.61
C ILE A 53 0.14 10.71 -13.82
N ASP A 54 1.18 10.78 -12.99
CA ASP A 54 1.42 9.82 -11.93
C ASP A 54 1.00 10.44 -10.59
N ASN A 55 0.23 9.73 -9.78
CA ASN A 55 -0.38 10.29 -8.58
C ASN A 55 0.32 9.87 -7.29
N GLY A 56 1.63 9.64 -7.30
CA GLY A 56 2.44 9.42 -6.09
C GLY A 56 2.56 7.96 -5.69
N ASP A 57 3.36 7.73 -4.63
CA ASP A 57 3.82 6.42 -4.17
C ASP A 57 4.54 5.64 -5.28
N LEU A 58 5.60 6.27 -5.77
CA LEU A 58 6.36 5.85 -6.93
C LEU A 58 7.72 5.26 -6.54
N ILE A 59 8.44 5.91 -5.62
CA ILE A 59 9.89 5.67 -5.41
C ILE A 59 10.25 4.72 -4.25
N GLN A 60 9.26 4.06 -3.64
CA GLN A 60 9.42 3.03 -2.61
C GLN A 60 8.42 1.89 -2.85
N GLY A 61 8.74 0.67 -2.41
CA GLY A 61 7.82 -0.47 -2.39
C GLY A 61 8.53 -1.78 -2.76
N THR A 62 8.86 -1.96 -4.04
CA THR A 62 9.51 -3.20 -4.48
C THR A 62 10.97 -3.32 -4.02
N PRO A 63 11.51 -4.55 -3.94
CA PRO A 63 12.93 -4.79 -3.71
C PRO A 63 13.88 -4.03 -4.64
N LEU A 64 13.44 -3.67 -5.86
CA LEU A 64 14.21 -2.85 -6.79
C LEU A 64 14.46 -1.45 -6.23
N THR A 65 13.45 -0.81 -5.64
CA THR A 65 13.61 0.54 -5.06
C THR A 65 14.50 0.50 -3.83
N TYR A 66 14.30 -0.49 -2.95
CA TYR A 66 15.17 -0.71 -1.79
C TYR A 66 16.63 -0.93 -2.21
N HIS A 67 16.85 -1.86 -3.14
CA HIS A 67 18.19 -2.16 -3.64
C HIS A 67 18.84 -0.94 -4.33
N TYR A 68 18.05 -0.16 -5.08
CA TYR A 68 18.51 1.08 -5.67
C TYR A 68 19.01 2.07 -4.62
N VAL A 69 18.19 2.39 -3.62
CA VAL A 69 18.51 3.40 -2.60
C VAL A 69 19.74 2.99 -1.80
N HIS A 70 19.85 1.72 -1.41
CA HIS A 70 20.92 1.26 -0.52
C HIS A 70 22.23 0.90 -1.21
N PHE A 71 22.20 0.51 -2.49
CA PHE A 71 23.38 -0.05 -3.17
C PHE A 71 23.70 0.61 -4.52
N LEU A 72 22.74 1.30 -5.13
CA LEU A 72 22.89 1.92 -6.46
C LEU A 72 22.58 3.41 -6.48
N GLY A 73 22.61 4.11 -5.34
CA GLY A 73 22.21 5.52 -5.21
C GLY A 73 23.01 6.50 -6.07
N GLU A 74 24.20 6.11 -6.56
CA GLU A 74 25.00 6.87 -7.53
C GLU A 74 24.43 6.84 -8.96
N LYS A 75 23.50 5.92 -9.23
CA LYS A 75 22.79 5.84 -10.51
C LYS A 75 21.55 6.73 -10.48
N LYS A 76 21.04 7.03 -11.68
CA LYS A 76 19.75 7.70 -11.84
C LYS A 76 18.63 6.85 -11.26
N ASN A 77 17.64 7.49 -10.66
CA ASN A 77 16.48 6.82 -10.11
C ASN A 77 15.73 6.06 -11.23
N PRO A 78 15.49 4.74 -11.09
CA PRO A 78 14.90 3.93 -12.15
C PRO A 78 13.44 4.28 -12.42
N MET A 79 12.69 4.71 -11.40
CA MET A 79 11.29 5.13 -11.56
C MET A 79 11.19 6.46 -12.29
N ILE A 80 12.07 7.40 -11.95
CA ILE A 80 12.15 8.69 -12.66
C ILE A 80 12.56 8.50 -14.11
N GLN A 81 13.48 7.57 -14.40
CA GLN A 81 13.80 7.19 -15.78
C GLN A 81 12.61 6.58 -16.52
N ALA A 82 11.77 5.78 -15.85
CA ALA A 82 10.55 5.24 -16.43
C ALA A 82 9.60 6.36 -16.88
N LEU A 83 9.22 7.26 -15.96
CA LEU A 83 8.30 8.36 -16.26
C LEU A 83 8.89 9.33 -17.30
N ASN A 84 10.19 9.62 -17.23
CA ASN A 84 10.89 10.43 -18.24
C ASN A 84 10.85 9.78 -19.63
N THR A 85 11.01 8.46 -19.72
CA THR A 85 10.96 7.70 -20.98
C THR A 85 9.54 7.69 -21.55
N LEU A 86 8.55 7.58 -20.66
CA LEU A 86 7.14 7.56 -21.00
C LEU A 86 6.53 8.96 -21.16
N GLN A 87 7.32 10.03 -21.00
CA GLN A 87 6.89 11.42 -21.19
C GLN A 87 5.64 11.76 -20.38
N TYR A 88 5.67 11.47 -19.08
CA TYR A 88 4.65 11.95 -18.15
C TYR A 88 4.64 13.48 -18.10
N ASP A 89 3.46 14.06 -17.91
CA ASP A 89 3.27 15.51 -17.86
C ASP A 89 3.44 16.07 -16.45
N ALA A 90 3.16 15.26 -15.43
CA ALA A 90 3.33 15.61 -14.03
C ALA A 90 3.37 14.34 -13.16
N ALA A 91 3.92 14.49 -11.96
CA ALA A 91 3.74 13.52 -10.88
C ALA A 91 3.29 14.25 -9.59
N VAL A 92 2.55 13.59 -8.71
CA VAL A 92 2.19 14.10 -7.37
C VAL A 92 3.08 13.44 -6.32
N ILE A 93 3.40 14.16 -5.25
CA ILE A 93 4.12 13.59 -4.10
C ILE A 93 3.12 12.76 -3.26
N GLY A 94 3.40 11.48 -3.04
CA GLY A 94 2.71 10.62 -2.08
C GLY A 94 3.43 10.53 -0.73
N ASN A 95 2.93 9.69 0.17
CA ASN A 95 3.56 9.50 1.48
C ASN A 95 4.84 8.68 1.41
N HIS A 96 4.90 7.67 0.55
CA HIS A 96 6.07 6.79 0.44
C HIS A 96 7.27 7.45 -0.22
N GLU A 97 7.10 8.62 -0.85
CA GLU A 97 8.21 9.47 -1.31
C GLU A 97 9.15 9.93 -0.17
N PHE A 98 8.70 9.95 1.08
CA PHE A 98 9.48 10.40 2.23
C PHE A 98 10.25 9.29 2.96
N ASN A 99 9.95 8.01 2.70
CA ASN A 99 10.43 6.88 3.49
C ASN A 99 11.97 6.73 3.53
N TYR A 100 12.64 7.15 2.45
CA TYR A 100 14.09 7.11 2.35
C TYR A 100 14.76 8.46 2.66
N GLY A 101 13.98 9.42 3.16
CA GLY A 101 14.41 10.76 3.55
C GLY A 101 14.49 11.79 2.41
N LEU A 102 14.48 13.07 2.79
CA LEU A 102 14.49 14.21 1.85
C LEU A 102 15.60 14.19 0.78
N PRO A 103 16.84 13.72 1.04
CA PRO A 103 17.86 13.67 0.01
C PRO A 103 17.47 12.81 -1.20
N VAL A 104 16.82 11.65 -0.96
CA VAL A 104 16.38 10.75 -2.03
C VAL A 104 15.26 11.39 -2.84
N LEU A 105 14.24 11.96 -2.16
CA LEU A 105 13.14 12.68 -2.81
C LEU A 105 13.65 13.87 -3.63
N LYS A 106 14.51 14.72 -3.06
CA LYS A 106 15.08 15.87 -3.78
C LYS A 106 15.88 15.44 -5.01
N ASN A 107 16.61 14.33 -4.94
CA ASN A 107 17.33 13.82 -6.11
C ASN A 107 16.37 13.30 -7.17
N ALA A 108 15.30 12.58 -6.77
CA ALA A 108 14.27 12.12 -7.69
C ALA A 108 13.62 13.30 -8.45
N VAL A 109 13.22 14.36 -7.73
CA VAL A 109 12.66 15.59 -8.35
C VAL A 109 13.66 16.28 -9.28
N LYS A 110 14.93 16.34 -8.90
CA LYS A 110 15.99 16.95 -9.74
C LYS A 110 16.21 16.19 -11.06
N GLU A 111 16.03 14.87 -11.06
CA GLU A 111 16.20 14.02 -12.23
C GLU A 111 14.97 13.98 -13.16
N SER A 112 13.82 14.47 -12.69
CA SER A 112 12.58 14.51 -13.45
C SER A 112 12.62 15.52 -14.59
N LYS A 113 12.04 15.14 -15.73
CA LYS A 113 11.76 16.02 -16.88
C LYS A 113 10.31 16.51 -16.88
N PHE A 114 9.60 16.22 -15.80
CA PHE A 114 8.23 16.63 -15.52
C PHE A 114 8.21 17.33 -14.16
N PRO A 115 7.28 18.28 -13.95
CA PRO A 115 7.08 18.89 -12.65
C PRO A 115 6.46 17.89 -11.66
N TRP A 116 6.92 17.97 -10.41
CA TRP A 116 6.23 17.38 -9.27
C TRP A 116 5.21 18.39 -8.74
N LEU A 117 3.99 17.94 -8.47
CA LEU A 117 2.88 18.75 -7.99
C LEU A 117 2.62 18.50 -6.51
N CYS A 118 2.67 19.55 -5.70
CA CYS A 118 2.31 19.49 -4.29
C CYS A 118 2.05 20.88 -3.75
N ALA A 119 0.81 21.17 -3.35
CA ALA A 119 0.41 22.50 -2.92
C ALA A 119 0.33 22.68 -1.39
N ASN A 120 0.22 21.58 -0.64
CA ASN A 120 -0.10 21.59 0.80
C ASN A 120 1.03 21.08 1.71
N ILE A 121 2.18 20.68 1.18
CA ILE A 121 3.39 20.42 1.97
C ILE A 121 4.32 21.61 1.82
N LEU A 122 4.54 22.33 2.92
CA LEU A 122 5.25 23.60 2.94
C LEU A 122 6.61 23.49 3.64
N ASP A 123 7.55 24.32 3.21
CA ASP A 123 8.77 24.58 3.98
C ASP A 123 8.42 25.55 5.13
N LYS A 124 8.61 25.11 6.38
CA LYS A 124 8.26 25.90 7.59
C LYS A 124 8.93 27.27 7.65
N LYS A 125 10.09 27.47 7.01
CA LYS A 125 10.80 28.74 7.05
C LYS A 125 10.22 29.75 6.07
N THR A 126 9.73 29.26 4.93
CA THR A 126 9.24 30.14 3.85
C THR A 126 7.72 30.24 3.80
N GLY A 127 6.99 29.25 4.31
CA GLY A 127 5.55 29.14 4.15
C GLY A 127 5.11 28.84 2.71
N HIS A 128 6.04 28.50 1.82
CA HIS A 128 5.78 28.14 0.44
C HIS A 128 5.87 26.62 0.25
N PRO A 129 5.24 26.07 -0.81
CA PRO A 129 5.39 24.67 -1.21
C PRO A 129 6.86 24.23 -1.17
N PHE A 130 7.12 23.15 -0.42
CA PHE A 130 8.47 22.72 -0.11
C PHE A 130 9.26 22.25 -1.34
N LEU A 131 8.60 21.51 -2.22
CA LEU A 131 9.22 20.88 -3.37
C LEU A 131 8.22 20.76 -4.52
N GLY A 132 8.67 21.06 -5.73
CA GLY A 132 7.81 21.08 -6.92
C GLY A 132 7.05 22.40 -7.06
N THR A 133 5.90 22.33 -7.73
CA THR A 133 4.95 23.44 -7.92
C THR A 133 3.56 23.04 -7.42
N PRO A 134 2.70 23.94 -6.97
CA PRO A 134 1.32 23.60 -6.58
C PRO A 134 0.52 22.96 -7.71
N TYR A 135 0.57 23.58 -8.90
CA TYR A 135 -0.22 23.18 -10.05
C TYR A 135 0.55 23.41 -11.35
N ILE A 136 0.02 22.87 -12.45
CA ILE A 136 0.42 23.20 -13.82
C ILE A 136 -0.79 23.63 -14.65
N ILE A 137 -0.52 24.43 -15.67
CA ILE A 137 -1.46 24.74 -16.75
C ILE A 137 -0.99 24.06 -18.02
N LYS A 138 -1.86 23.29 -18.67
CA LYS A 138 -1.58 22.64 -19.95
C LYS A 138 -2.64 22.98 -20.97
N ASN A 139 -2.21 23.48 -22.12
CA ASN A 139 -3.10 23.69 -23.26
C ASN A 139 -3.24 22.38 -24.02
N VAL A 140 -4.47 21.89 -24.17
CA VAL A 140 -4.79 20.66 -24.88
C VAL A 140 -5.80 20.99 -25.98
N GLY A 141 -5.30 21.08 -27.21
CA GLY A 141 -6.06 21.71 -28.29
C GLY A 141 -6.33 23.18 -27.96
N PRO A 142 -7.59 23.67 -28.07
CA PRO A 142 -7.94 25.04 -27.73
C PRO A 142 -8.21 25.26 -26.22
N PHE A 143 -8.22 24.21 -25.39
CA PHE A 143 -8.64 24.29 -23.99
C PHE A 143 -7.47 24.34 -23.02
N LYS A 144 -7.67 25.09 -21.94
CA LYS A 144 -6.74 25.25 -20.83
C LYS A 144 -7.13 24.34 -19.68
N LEU A 145 -6.29 23.33 -19.40
CA LEU A 145 -6.44 22.46 -18.23
C LEU A 145 -5.56 22.96 -17.09
N ALA A 146 -6.13 23.08 -15.89
CA ALA A 146 -5.38 23.21 -14.66
C ALA A 146 -5.32 21.88 -13.92
N VAL A 147 -4.12 21.48 -13.48
CA VAL A 147 -3.92 20.28 -12.66
C VAL A 147 -3.25 20.69 -11.36
N LEU A 148 -3.99 20.65 -10.25
CA LEU A 148 -3.53 20.93 -8.89
C LEU A 148 -3.08 19.64 -8.20
N GLY A 149 -1.88 19.62 -7.61
CA GLY A 149 -1.38 18.50 -6.82
C GLY A 149 -1.62 18.69 -5.33
N ILE A 150 -2.20 17.68 -4.68
CA ILE A 150 -2.45 17.66 -3.22
C ILE A 150 -2.00 16.31 -2.67
N THR A 151 -1.49 16.29 -1.45
CA THR A 151 -1.06 15.06 -0.75
C THR A 151 -1.83 14.93 0.56
N THR A 152 -2.08 13.72 1.04
CA THR A 152 -2.60 13.52 2.39
C THR A 152 -1.72 14.24 3.42
N HIS A 153 -2.34 15.02 4.30
CA HIS A 153 -1.64 15.78 5.33
C HIS A 153 -1.26 14.92 6.54
N TYR A 154 -1.60 13.63 6.50
CA TYR A 154 -1.49 12.70 7.62
C TYR A 154 -0.09 12.10 7.79
N ILE A 155 0.83 12.36 6.85
CA ILE A 155 2.23 11.90 6.84
C ILE A 155 2.95 12.02 8.20
N PRO A 156 2.81 13.11 8.98
CA PRO A 156 3.46 13.22 10.30
C PRO A 156 3.07 12.14 11.32
N ASN A 157 1.93 11.46 11.13
CA ASN A 157 1.50 10.37 12.00
C ASN A 157 2.21 9.04 11.68
N TRP A 158 2.89 8.97 10.53
CA TRP A 158 3.48 7.75 9.97
C TRP A 158 5.00 7.79 9.89
N GLU A 159 5.50 8.90 9.34
CA GLU A 159 6.86 8.99 8.86
C GLU A 159 7.83 9.26 10.01
N ASN A 160 9.07 8.82 9.85
CA ASN A 160 10.15 9.16 10.75
C ASN A 160 10.31 10.69 10.83
N PRO A 161 10.24 11.32 12.01
CA PRO A 161 10.36 12.77 12.15
C PRO A 161 11.62 13.36 11.51
N ASN A 162 12.72 12.58 11.44
CA ASN A 162 13.96 13.02 10.79
C ASN A 162 13.85 13.10 9.26
N HIS A 163 12.94 12.35 8.64
CA HIS A 163 12.71 12.36 7.19
C HIS A 163 11.84 13.53 6.74
N ILE A 164 11.11 14.16 7.65
CA ILE A 164 10.18 15.27 7.37
C ILE A 164 10.53 16.53 8.17
N GLU A 165 11.76 16.62 8.67
CA GLU A 165 12.23 17.76 9.45
C GLU A 165 12.13 19.05 8.61
N GLY A 166 11.58 20.11 9.22
CA GLY A 166 11.39 21.40 8.57
C GLY A 166 10.16 21.50 7.67
N LEU A 167 9.35 20.45 7.55
CA LEU A 167 8.11 20.45 6.77
C LEU A 167 6.88 20.75 7.62
N GLU A 168 5.90 21.40 7.00
CA GLU A 168 4.54 21.59 7.50
C GLU A 168 3.56 20.96 6.52
N PHE A 169 2.62 20.16 7.03
CA PHE A 169 1.61 19.47 6.24
C PHE A 169 0.27 20.14 6.53
N ARG A 170 -0.22 20.96 5.60
CA ARG A 170 -1.51 21.64 5.72
C ARG A 170 -2.62 20.70 5.28
N ASP A 171 -3.78 20.84 5.94
CA ASP A 171 -5.01 20.11 5.61
C ASP A 171 -5.29 20.12 4.09
N ALA A 172 -5.62 18.96 3.54
CA ALA A 172 -5.67 18.75 2.10
C ALA A 172 -6.89 19.46 1.49
N LEU A 173 -8.05 19.36 2.14
CA LEU A 173 -9.29 20.04 1.73
C LEU A 173 -9.13 21.57 1.77
N LEU A 174 -8.62 22.12 2.88
CA LEU A 174 -8.43 23.56 3.02
C LEU A 174 -7.47 24.11 1.98
N SER A 175 -6.38 23.38 1.72
CA SER A 175 -5.41 23.76 0.70
C SER A 175 -5.99 23.64 -0.71
N ALA A 176 -6.77 22.59 -0.99
CA ALA A 176 -7.44 22.42 -2.27
C ALA A 176 -8.42 23.56 -2.55
N LYS A 177 -9.21 24.00 -1.56
CA LYS A 177 -10.10 25.16 -1.67
C LYS A 177 -9.34 26.46 -1.97
N GLU A 178 -8.28 26.73 -1.21
CA GLU A 178 -7.46 27.94 -1.39
C GLU A 178 -6.85 27.99 -2.80
N TRP A 179 -6.24 26.89 -3.24
CA TRP A 179 -5.55 26.84 -4.53
C TRP A 179 -6.51 26.79 -5.72
N THR A 180 -7.63 26.07 -5.64
CA THR A 180 -8.62 26.08 -6.74
C THR A 180 -9.26 27.44 -6.94
N ALA A 181 -9.56 28.18 -5.86
CA ALA A 181 -10.05 29.55 -5.94
C ALA A 181 -9.01 30.46 -6.63
N LYS A 182 -7.74 30.36 -6.20
CA LYS A 182 -6.63 31.13 -6.78
C LYS A 182 -6.42 30.82 -8.27
N ILE A 183 -6.38 29.54 -8.65
CA ILE A 183 -6.24 29.12 -10.05
C ILE A 183 -7.40 29.65 -10.90
N LYS A 184 -8.64 29.61 -10.38
CA LYS A 184 -9.79 30.18 -11.09
C LYS A 184 -9.64 31.67 -11.35
N GLU A 185 -9.19 32.42 -10.36
CA GLU A 185 -9.00 33.87 -10.46
C GLU A 185 -7.86 34.22 -11.43
N GLU A 186 -6.71 33.56 -11.31
CA GLU A 186 -5.49 33.90 -12.05
C GLU A 186 -5.47 33.32 -13.46
N GLU A 187 -5.97 32.09 -13.64
CA GLU A 187 -5.75 31.31 -14.87
C GLU A 187 -7.02 31.14 -15.70
N GLN A 188 -8.20 31.18 -15.09
CA GLN A 188 -9.50 30.96 -15.73
C GLN A 188 -9.48 29.70 -16.65
N PRO A 189 -9.18 28.50 -16.10
CA PRO A 189 -9.09 27.29 -16.89
C PRO A 189 -10.47 26.83 -17.38
N ASP A 190 -10.51 26.16 -18.53
CA ASP A 190 -11.71 25.51 -19.05
C ASP A 190 -12.04 24.23 -18.27
N ILE A 191 -11.01 23.58 -17.71
CA ILE A 191 -11.11 22.32 -16.96
C ILE A 191 -10.26 22.42 -15.69
N MET A 192 -10.88 22.15 -14.55
CA MET A 192 -10.21 22.08 -13.24
C MET A 192 -10.01 20.62 -12.79
N ILE A 193 -8.77 20.21 -12.58
CA ILE A 193 -8.41 18.86 -12.13
C ILE A 193 -7.64 18.97 -10.82
N ILE A 194 -7.99 18.12 -9.85
CA ILE A 194 -7.15 17.87 -8.68
C ILE A 194 -6.59 16.46 -8.80
N SER A 195 -5.28 16.34 -8.68
CA SER A 195 -4.58 15.07 -8.48
C SER A 195 -4.16 14.98 -7.02
N TYR A 196 -4.92 14.20 -6.26
CA TYR A 196 -4.81 14.05 -4.82
C TYR A 196 -4.20 12.68 -4.48
N HIS A 197 -3.00 12.67 -3.91
CA HIS A 197 -2.47 11.46 -3.29
C HIS A 197 -3.12 11.26 -1.91
N GLY A 198 -4.30 10.69 -1.95
CA GLY A 198 -5.19 10.34 -0.85
C GLY A 198 -6.47 9.74 -1.42
N GLY A 199 -7.35 9.26 -0.55
CA GLY A 199 -8.53 8.50 -0.93
C GLY A 199 -9.85 9.12 -0.47
N PHE A 200 -10.86 8.27 -0.33
CA PHE A 200 -12.21 8.65 0.11
C PHE A 200 -12.48 8.10 1.52
N GLU A 201 -12.87 8.99 2.41
CA GLU A 201 -13.28 8.76 3.80
C GLU A 201 -14.75 8.36 3.95
N ARG A 202 -15.52 8.50 2.86
CA ARG A 202 -16.93 8.16 2.74
C ARG A 202 -17.19 7.31 1.50
N ASP A 203 -18.28 6.55 1.54
CA ASP A 203 -18.80 5.85 0.37
C ASP A 203 -19.26 6.88 -0.68
N ILE A 204 -18.82 6.68 -1.93
CA ILE A 204 -19.02 7.67 -3.00
C ILE A 204 -20.49 7.83 -3.43
N LEU A 205 -21.35 6.85 -3.14
CA LEU A 205 -22.77 6.88 -3.53
C LEU A 205 -23.66 7.39 -2.41
N THR A 206 -23.41 6.94 -1.19
CA THR A 206 -24.26 7.21 -0.02
C THR A 206 -23.79 8.38 0.81
N GLY A 207 -22.50 8.72 0.75
CA GLY A 207 -21.88 9.73 1.62
C GLY A 207 -21.68 9.27 3.06
N GLU A 208 -21.99 8.01 3.39
CA GLU A 208 -21.77 7.47 4.73
C GLU A 208 -20.27 7.25 5.00
N PRO A 209 -19.76 7.56 6.22
CA PRO A 209 -18.38 7.30 6.58
C PRO A 209 -18.01 5.82 6.41
N THR A 210 -16.88 5.56 5.74
CA THR A 210 -16.33 4.21 5.55
C THR A 210 -15.12 3.94 6.43
N GLU A 211 -14.64 4.97 7.12
CA GLU A 211 -13.51 4.93 8.06
C GLU A 211 -13.71 6.00 9.14
N ALA A 212 -12.84 6.01 10.15
CA ALA A 212 -12.79 7.11 11.10
C ALA A 212 -12.38 8.40 10.38
N LEU A 213 -13.13 9.49 10.59
CA LEU A 213 -12.89 10.78 9.92
C LEU A 213 -11.71 11.53 10.55
N THR A 214 -10.50 11.00 10.38
CA THR A 214 -9.25 11.52 10.95
C THR A 214 -8.67 12.69 10.16
N GLY A 215 -9.15 12.91 8.93
CA GLY A 215 -8.56 13.84 7.97
C GLY A 215 -7.53 13.20 7.03
N GLU A 216 -7.17 11.92 7.24
CA GLU A 216 -6.25 11.22 6.35
C GLU A 216 -6.70 11.25 4.88
N ASN A 217 -7.96 10.89 4.67
CA ASN A 217 -8.64 10.94 3.39
C ASN A 217 -9.69 12.06 3.42
N GLN A 218 -9.72 12.86 2.37
CA GLN A 218 -10.66 14.00 2.23
C GLN A 218 -11.26 14.07 0.82
N GLY A 219 -11.20 12.98 0.05
CA GLY A 219 -11.65 12.94 -1.34
C GLY A 219 -13.14 13.21 -1.51
N TYR A 220 -13.98 12.73 -0.58
CA TYR A 220 -15.43 12.99 -0.66
C TYR A 220 -15.72 14.47 -0.38
N GLN A 221 -15.17 15.01 0.71
CA GLN A 221 -15.30 16.43 1.03
C GLN A 221 -14.74 17.36 -0.05
N ILE A 222 -13.65 16.97 -0.74
CA ILE A 222 -13.12 17.75 -1.87
C ILE A 222 -14.17 17.86 -2.99
N CYS A 223 -14.84 16.77 -3.34
CA CYS A 223 -15.90 16.79 -4.36
C CYS A 223 -17.16 17.54 -3.88
N GLU A 224 -17.49 17.46 -2.59
CA GLU A 224 -18.67 18.12 -2.01
C GLU A 224 -18.49 19.64 -1.88
N GLU A 225 -17.32 20.09 -1.43
CA GLU A 225 -17.12 21.46 -0.97
C GLU A 225 -16.37 22.36 -1.97
N ILE A 226 -15.83 21.82 -3.07
CA ILE A 226 -15.16 22.59 -4.13
C ILE A 226 -16.04 22.70 -5.37
N GLU A 227 -16.55 23.91 -5.62
CA GLU A 227 -17.42 24.16 -6.77
C GLU A 227 -16.67 24.21 -8.10
N ASN A 228 -17.26 23.59 -9.14
CA ASN A 228 -16.71 23.48 -10.50
C ASN A 228 -15.35 22.76 -10.53
N LEU A 229 -15.21 21.70 -9.74
CA LEU A 229 -14.15 20.72 -9.89
C LEU A 229 -14.60 19.67 -10.93
N ASP A 230 -13.83 19.50 -12.01
CA ASP A 230 -14.24 18.61 -13.08
C ASP A 230 -13.85 17.17 -12.86
N VAL A 231 -12.60 16.96 -12.41
CA VAL A 231 -12.01 15.64 -12.21
C VAL A 231 -11.21 15.61 -10.91
N LEU A 232 -11.42 14.57 -10.11
CA LEU A 232 -10.58 14.23 -8.97
C LEU A 232 -9.87 12.89 -9.23
N LEU A 233 -8.55 12.95 -9.40
CA LEU A 233 -7.67 11.79 -9.51
C LEU A 233 -7.20 11.44 -8.08
N THR A 234 -7.37 10.18 -7.67
CA THR A 234 -7.04 9.71 -6.31
C THR A 234 -6.06 8.52 -6.32
N GLY A 235 -5.47 8.24 -5.17
CA GLY A 235 -4.47 7.18 -4.93
C GLY A 235 -4.55 6.66 -3.49
N HIS A 236 -3.42 6.23 -2.91
CA HIS A 236 -3.20 5.92 -1.48
C HIS A 236 -3.93 4.69 -0.94
N GLN A 237 -5.25 4.57 -1.17
CA GLN A 237 -6.06 3.44 -0.69
C GLN A 237 -5.97 2.20 -1.59
N HIS A 238 -5.25 2.27 -2.71
CA HIS A 238 -5.04 1.18 -3.70
C HIS A 238 -6.35 0.59 -4.27
N ARG A 239 -7.44 1.37 -4.27
CA ARG A 239 -8.75 0.90 -4.76
C ARG A 239 -8.80 0.96 -6.28
N MET A 240 -9.60 0.06 -6.85
CA MET A 240 -10.11 0.20 -8.21
C MET A 240 -11.46 0.92 -8.12
N LEU A 241 -11.47 2.22 -8.41
CA LEU A 241 -12.66 3.06 -8.25
C LEU A 241 -12.85 3.98 -9.45
N THR A 242 -14.08 4.06 -9.95
CA THR A 242 -14.52 5.01 -10.98
C THR A 242 -15.94 5.47 -10.66
N GLY A 243 -16.35 6.59 -11.23
CA GLY A 243 -17.71 7.12 -11.09
C GLY A 243 -17.71 8.63 -10.92
N SER A 244 -18.73 9.16 -10.27
CA SER A 244 -18.84 10.59 -10.01
C SER A 244 -19.35 10.82 -8.59
N VAL A 245 -18.83 11.85 -7.93
CA VAL A 245 -19.34 12.37 -6.66
C VAL A 245 -19.82 13.78 -6.94
N HIS A 246 -21.11 14.04 -6.73
CA HIS A 246 -21.78 15.25 -7.22
C HIS A 246 -21.53 15.47 -8.74
N GLU A 247 -20.90 16.58 -9.13
CA GLU A 247 -20.61 16.91 -10.54
C GLU A 247 -19.15 16.59 -10.96
N THR A 248 -18.36 16.05 -10.03
CA THR A 248 -16.94 15.73 -10.22
C THR A 248 -16.78 14.26 -10.63
N GLU A 249 -16.10 14.03 -11.75
CA GLU A 249 -15.71 12.68 -12.17
C GLU A 249 -14.51 12.21 -11.35
N ILE A 250 -14.57 11.00 -10.80
CA ILE A 250 -13.55 10.48 -9.91
C ILE A 250 -12.91 9.21 -10.46
N ILE A 251 -11.64 9.00 -10.10
CA ILE A 251 -10.93 7.76 -10.41
C ILE A 251 -9.86 7.43 -9.37
N GLN A 252 -9.68 6.15 -9.09
CA GLN A 252 -8.55 5.59 -8.34
C GLN A 252 -8.01 4.36 -9.09
N ALA A 253 -6.73 4.39 -9.43
CA ALA A 253 -6.12 3.49 -10.41
C ALA A 253 -5.36 2.31 -9.79
N SER A 254 -5.89 1.69 -8.73
CA SER A 254 -5.24 0.57 -8.03
C SER A 254 -3.78 0.90 -7.69
N ASN A 255 -2.92 -0.13 -7.66
CA ASN A 255 -1.47 -0.03 -7.42
C ASN A 255 -0.66 -0.94 -8.35
N ASN A 256 0.67 -0.89 -8.22
CA ASN A 256 1.69 -1.73 -8.87
C ASN A 256 1.72 -1.67 -10.41
N GLY A 257 1.04 -0.70 -11.03
CA GLY A 257 0.85 -0.67 -12.48
C GLY A 257 0.01 -1.85 -13.00
N SER A 258 -0.95 -2.32 -12.19
CA SER A 258 -1.91 -3.37 -12.59
C SER A 258 -2.99 -2.87 -13.55
N VAL A 259 -3.30 -1.57 -13.49
CA VAL A 259 -4.25 -0.89 -14.38
C VAL A 259 -3.72 0.51 -14.73
N LEU A 260 -4.23 1.07 -15.83
CA LEU A 260 -4.08 2.48 -16.19
C LEU A 260 -5.44 3.14 -16.06
N GLY A 261 -5.54 4.18 -15.22
CA GLY A 261 -6.75 4.99 -15.13
C GLY A 261 -6.89 5.88 -16.36
N LYS A 262 -8.13 6.05 -16.84
CA LYS A 262 -8.42 6.91 -17.98
C LYS A 262 -9.70 7.70 -17.74
N VAL A 263 -9.59 9.02 -17.81
CA VAL A 263 -10.74 9.93 -17.83
C VAL A 263 -10.86 10.53 -19.22
N THR A 264 -12.05 10.41 -19.80
CA THR A 264 -12.44 11.07 -21.05
C THR A 264 -13.33 12.26 -20.73
N LEU A 265 -12.96 13.43 -21.23
CA LEU A 265 -13.81 14.62 -21.25
C LEU A 265 -14.19 14.92 -22.71
N VAL A 266 -15.47 15.13 -22.97
CA VAL A 266 -15.95 15.59 -24.27
C VAL A 266 -16.44 17.02 -24.12
N LEU A 267 -15.89 17.93 -24.93
CA LEU A 267 -16.17 19.36 -24.87
C LEU A 267 -16.81 19.85 -26.18
N SER A 268 -17.72 20.81 -26.06
CA SER A 268 -18.20 21.61 -27.19
C SER A 268 -17.12 22.59 -27.66
N GLU A 269 -17.29 23.21 -28.84
CA GLU A 269 -16.36 24.21 -29.35
C GLU A 269 -16.23 25.44 -28.43
N GLU A 270 -17.26 25.73 -27.64
CA GLU A 270 -17.29 26.80 -26.64
C GLU A 270 -16.65 26.43 -25.29
N GLY A 271 -16.08 25.23 -25.18
CA GLY A 271 -15.41 24.77 -23.94
C GLY A 271 -16.33 24.22 -22.86
N LYS A 272 -17.61 24.04 -23.17
CA LYS A 272 -18.52 23.37 -22.24
C LYS A 272 -18.28 21.86 -22.24
N ILE A 273 -17.99 21.28 -21.08
CA ILE A 273 -17.95 19.82 -20.90
C ILE A 273 -19.38 19.27 -21.01
N ILE A 274 -19.58 18.34 -21.94
CA ILE A 274 -20.87 17.68 -22.20
C ILE A 274 -20.90 16.24 -21.68
N GLU A 275 -19.74 15.61 -21.53
CA GLU A 275 -19.60 14.25 -21.03
C GLU A 275 -18.29 14.11 -20.26
N LYS A 276 -18.36 13.41 -19.12
CA LYS A 276 -17.23 12.96 -18.31
C LYS A 276 -17.37 11.46 -18.12
N HIS A 277 -16.29 10.72 -18.31
CA HIS A 277 -16.30 9.27 -18.10
C HIS A 277 -14.93 8.75 -17.69
N SER A 278 -14.88 8.03 -16.57
CA SER A 278 -13.72 7.31 -16.07
C SER A 278 -13.81 5.80 -16.32
N GLU A 279 -12.69 5.21 -16.73
CA GLU A 279 -12.52 3.76 -16.92
C GLU A 279 -11.14 3.29 -16.44
N LEU A 280 -11.02 2.02 -16.05
CA LEU A 280 -9.76 1.37 -15.67
C LEU A 280 -9.35 0.38 -16.76
N LEU A 281 -8.20 0.63 -17.37
CA LEU A 281 -7.65 -0.22 -18.42
C LEU A 281 -6.70 -1.25 -17.79
N SER A 282 -7.07 -2.53 -17.82
CA SER A 282 -6.24 -3.60 -17.27
C SER A 282 -4.91 -3.74 -18.01
N ALA A 283 -3.81 -3.84 -17.27
CA ALA A 283 -2.49 -4.13 -17.82
C ALA A 283 -2.29 -5.63 -18.11
N ALA A 284 -3.19 -6.53 -17.69
CA ALA A 284 -2.94 -7.97 -17.69
C ALA A 284 -2.51 -8.54 -19.06
N ASP A 285 -3.19 -8.12 -20.14
CA ASP A 285 -2.93 -8.59 -21.51
C ASP A 285 -1.96 -7.69 -22.29
N ALA A 286 -1.46 -6.62 -21.66
CA ALA A 286 -0.54 -5.70 -22.32
C ALA A 286 0.86 -6.31 -22.49
N ALA A 287 1.48 -6.07 -23.64
CA ALA A 287 2.84 -6.43 -23.95
C ALA A 287 3.83 -5.46 -23.28
N PRO A 288 4.89 -5.93 -22.60
CA PRO A 288 5.87 -5.05 -22.00
C PRO A 288 6.62 -4.18 -23.03
N ASP A 289 6.64 -2.86 -22.84
CA ASP A 289 7.34 -1.91 -23.70
C ASP A 289 8.87 -2.13 -23.65
N LYS A 290 9.47 -2.33 -24.83
CA LYS A 290 10.89 -2.65 -24.95
C LYS A 290 11.81 -1.52 -24.48
N ARG A 291 11.43 -0.25 -24.61
CA ARG A 291 12.24 0.89 -24.17
C ARG A 291 12.35 0.86 -22.65
N VAL A 292 11.23 0.65 -21.97
CA VAL A 292 11.17 0.56 -20.50
C VAL A 292 12.00 -0.63 -20.01
N MET A 293 11.78 -1.80 -20.59
CA MET A 293 12.55 -3.00 -20.25
C MET A 293 14.06 -2.78 -20.48
N THR A 294 14.45 -2.15 -21.58
CA THR A 294 15.87 -1.99 -21.93
C THR A 294 16.64 -1.13 -20.93
N PHE A 295 16.12 0.05 -20.53
CA PHE A 295 16.86 0.89 -19.59
C PHE A 295 16.87 0.27 -18.18
N ALA A 296 15.79 -0.39 -17.79
CA ALA A 296 15.66 -0.99 -16.46
C ALA A 296 16.40 -2.34 -16.32
N ALA A 297 16.85 -2.95 -17.43
CA ALA A 297 17.49 -4.27 -17.44
C ALA A 297 18.68 -4.40 -16.50
N GLU A 298 19.52 -3.37 -16.39
CA GLU A 298 20.67 -3.41 -15.47
C GLU A 298 20.24 -3.35 -14.00
N TYR A 299 19.27 -2.48 -13.68
CA TYR A 299 18.71 -2.39 -12.33
C TYR A 299 18.04 -3.71 -11.93
N GLU A 300 17.25 -4.27 -12.83
CA GLU A 300 16.55 -5.53 -12.60
C GLU A 300 17.54 -6.69 -12.43
N SER A 301 18.51 -6.85 -13.34
CA SER A 301 19.50 -7.91 -13.23
C SER A 301 20.33 -7.81 -11.96
N SER A 302 20.72 -6.59 -11.56
CA SER A 302 21.44 -6.38 -10.31
C SER A 302 20.58 -6.70 -9.09
N THR A 303 19.31 -6.30 -9.10
CA THR A 303 18.35 -6.58 -8.03
C THR A 303 18.11 -8.08 -7.89
N GLN A 304 17.88 -8.80 -8.99
CA GLN A 304 17.69 -10.26 -8.97
C GLN A 304 18.92 -10.98 -8.39
N LYS A 305 20.13 -10.56 -8.75
CA LYS A 305 21.35 -11.13 -8.15
C LYS A 305 21.44 -10.83 -6.66
N TRP A 306 21.15 -9.60 -6.25
CA TRP A 306 21.16 -9.19 -4.85
C TRP A 306 20.11 -9.93 -4.02
N LEU A 307 18.93 -10.18 -4.59
CA LEU A 307 17.86 -10.95 -3.95
C LEU A 307 18.32 -12.34 -3.53
N ASP A 308 19.24 -12.94 -4.29
CA ASP A 308 19.82 -14.26 -4.04
C ASP A 308 21.12 -14.24 -3.22
N MET A 309 21.60 -13.05 -2.83
CA MET A 309 22.78 -12.93 -1.96
C MET A 309 22.40 -13.15 -0.49
N PRO A 310 23.17 -13.95 0.26
CA PRO A 310 22.99 -14.08 1.70
C PRO A 310 23.15 -12.71 2.40
N MET A 311 22.14 -12.31 3.18
CA MET A 311 22.14 -11.04 3.93
C MET A 311 22.33 -11.23 5.43
N GLY A 312 22.06 -12.44 5.93
CA GLY A 312 22.28 -12.84 7.31
C GLY A 312 22.12 -14.34 7.51
N PHE A 313 22.31 -14.77 8.75
CA PHE A 313 22.31 -16.17 9.15
C PHE A 313 21.23 -16.45 10.21
N ILE A 314 20.48 -17.55 10.04
CA ILE A 314 19.64 -18.13 11.10
C ILE A 314 20.43 -19.19 11.84
N ASP A 315 20.61 -18.98 13.15
CA ASP A 315 21.13 -19.98 14.09
C ASP A 315 19.96 -20.82 14.64
N GLY A 316 19.69 -21.94 13.98
CA GLY A 316 18.60 -22.87 14.28
C GLY A 316 17.77 -23.21 13.04
N ASP A 317 16.56 -23.73 13.25
CA ASP A 317 15.61 -24.09 12.17
C ASP A 317 14.43 -23.10 12.17
N MET A 318 14.14 -22.52 11.00
CA MET A 318 12.96 -21.69 10.71
C MET A 318 12.32 -22.11 9.37
N GLU A 319 12.64 -23.30 8.86
CA GLU A 319 12.07 -23.84 7.63
C GLU A 319 10.67 -24.42 7.88
N VAL A 320 9.83 -24.34 6.84
CA VAL A 320 8.48 -24.91 6.87
C VAL A 320 8.52 -26.30 6.26
N HIS A 321 8.57 -27.33 7.11
CA HIS A 321 8.51 -28.73 6.67
C HIS A 321 7.08 -29.24 6.50
N ASP A 322 6.18 -28.81 7.40
CA ASP A 322 4.75 -29.12 7.36
C ASP A 322 3.94 -27.87 7.80
N PRO A 323 3.23 -27.20 6.86
CA PRO A 323 2.40 -26.05 7.17
C PRO A 323 1.24 -26.33 8.14
N LEU A 324 0.80 -27.58 8.28
CA LEU A 324 -0.25 -27.96 9.22
C LEU A 324 0.31 -28.00 10.65
N GLU A 325 1.49 -28.59 10.84
CA GLU A 325 2.18 -28.63 12.15
C GLU A 325 2.45 -27.22 12.68
N ILE A 326 2.92 -26.30 11.84
CA ILE A 326 3.13 -24.89 12.20
C ILE A 326 1.84 -24.21 12.67
N ARG A 327 0.69 -24.64 12.15
CA ARG A 327 -0.60 -24.09 12.57
C ARG A 327 -1.16 -24.79 13.81
N LEU A 328 -0.72 -25.99 14.15
CA LEU A 328 -1.19 -26.74 15.33
C LEU A 328 -0.43 -26.38 16.61
N LYS A 329 0.80 -25.87 16.51
CA LYS A 329 1.60 -25.46 17.67
C LYS A 329 2.61 -24.40 17.26
N ASP A 330 3.11 -23.70 18.28
CA ASP A 330 4.11 -22.65 18.10
C ASP A 330 5.36 -23.13 17.31
N SER A 331 5.97 -22.20 16.57
CA SER A 331 7.13 -22.42 15.73
C SER A 331 8.03 -21.20 15.67
N SER A 332 9.32 -21.44 15.43
CA SER A 332 10.33 -20.37 15.37
C SER A 332 10.12 -19.35 14.27
N LEU A 333 9.56 -19.75 13.12
CA LEU A 333 9.23 -18.84 12.04
C LEU A 333 8.15 -17.83 12.47
N ILE A 334 7.10 -18.32 13.12
CA ILE A 334 5.97 -17.50 13.53
C ILE A 334 6.36 -16.58 14.70
N GLU A 335 7.09 -17.10 15.68
CA GLU A 335 7.64 -16.29 16.76
C GLU A 335 8.55 -15.19 16.20
N PHE A 336 9.39 -15.50 15.21
CA PHE A 336 10.31 -14.53 14.59
C PHE A 336 9.56 -13.37 13.91
N ILE A 337 8.55 -13.66 13.08
CA ILE A 337 7.76 -12.62 12.41
C ILE A 337 7.04 -11.75 13.43
N ASN A 338 6.37 -12.35 14.41
CA ASN A 338 5.70 -11.62 15.48
C ASN A 338 6.70 -10.79 16.31
N THR A 339 7.90 -11.30 16.59
CA THR A 339 8.95 -10.56 17.31
C THR A 339 9.38 -9.31 16.56
N ILE A 340 9.48 -9.37 15.23
CA ILE A 340 9.78 -8.20 14.40
C ILE A 340 8.65 -7.18 14.48
N GLN A 341 7.39 -7.63 14.37
CA GLN A 341 6.23 -6.76 14.50
C GLN A 341 6.24 -6.07 15.88
N MET A 342 6.47 -6.81 16.97
CA MET A 342 6.57 -6.27 18.32
C MET A 342 7.74 -5.29 18.49
N ASP A 343 8.93 -5.58 17.96
CA ASP A 343 10.10 -4.68 18.03
C ASP A 343 9.84 -3.39 17.23
N ALA A 344 9.31 -3.49 16.01
CA ALA A 344 8.95 -2.33 15.20
C ALA A 344 7.85 -1.50 15.88
N ALA A 345 6.89 -2.17 16.49
CA ALA A 345 5.75 -1.53 17.11
C ALA A 345 5.93 -1.12 18.58
N LYS A 346 7.01 -1.56 19.24
CA LYS A 346 7.24 -1.29 20.68
C LYS A 346 6.08 -1.73 21.57
N VAL A 347 5.41 -2.83 21.20
CA VAL A 347 4.33 -3.45 21.97
C VAL A 347 4.71 -4.88 22.37
N LYS A 348 3.87 -5.52 23.17
CA LYS A 348 4.12 -6.86 23.74
C LYS A 348 3.28 -7.98 23.15
N ILE A 349 2.23 -7.68 22.39
CA ILE A 349 1.33 -8.67 21.81
C ILE A 349 1.28 -8.46 20.30
N SER A 350 1.39 -9.56 19.56
CA SER A 350 1.38 -9.55 18.11
C SER A 350 0.65 -10.76 17.56
N ASN A 351 0.09 -10.63 16.37
CA ASN A 351 -0.39 -11.77 15.61
C ASN A 351 0.08 -11.73 14.15
N THR A 352 0.19 -12.92 13.55
CA THR A 352 0.51 -13.08 12.13
C THR A 352 -0.03 -14.41 11.61
N ALA A 353 -0.25 -14.49 10.30
CA ALA A 353 -0.60 -15.73 9.63
C ALA A 353 0.61 -16.36 8.95
N LEU A 354 0.52 -17.67 8.69
CA LEU A 354 1.27 -18.33 7.62
C LEU A 354 0.40 -18.26 6.36
N PHE A 355 0.77 -17.40 5.41
CA PHE A 355 -0.14 -16.97 4.34
C PHE A 355 -0.62 -18.08 3.39
N ASN A 356 0.26 -19.02 3.07
CA ASN A 356 -0.03 -20.13 2.18
C ASN A 356 0.78 -21.38 2.61
N ASN A 357 0.63 -22.49 1.90
CA ASN A 357 1.35 -23.73 2.18
C ASN A 357 2.67 -23.87 1.40
N ASP A 358 2.96 -22.91 0.51
CA ASP A 358 4.16 -22.90 -0.34
C ASP A 358 5.30 -22.09 0.29
N SER A 359 5.05 -21.42 1.42
CA SER A 359 6.02 -20.64 2.18
C SER A 359 7.15 -21.55 2.66
N PRO A 360 8.41 -21.35 2.22
CA PRO A 360 9.49 -22.28 2.52
C PRO A 360 10.10 -22.09 3.93
N GLY A 361 9.76 -21.00 4.61
CA GLY A 361 10.44 -20.55 5.82
C GLY A 361 11.81 -19.95 5.51
N PHE A 362 12.66 -19.84 6.54
CA PHE A 362 14.01 -19.30 6.42
C PHE A 362 15.06 -20.39 6.59
N LYS A 363 15.86 -20.59 5.55
CA LYS A 363 17.08 -21.41 5.59
C LYS A 363 18.15 -20.73 6.46
N SER A 364 19.18 -21.48 6.83
CA SER A 364 20.29 -20.94 7.63
C SER A 364 20.96 -19.72 6.98
N ASN A 365 21.13 -19.69 5.65
CA ASN A 365 21.54 -18.47 4.94
C ASN A 365 20.31 -17.78 4.38
N VAL A 366 19.92 -16.65 4.98
CA VAL A 366 18.74 -15.90 4.54
C VAL A 366 19.12 -14.95 3.44
N THR A 367 18.32 -14.94 2.39
CA THR A 367 18.39 -13.99 1.28
C THR A 367 17.15 -13.08 1.30
N MET A 368 17.20 -11.96 0.59
CA MET A 368 16.01 -11.11 0.47
C MET A 368 14.90 -11.83 -0.31
N ARG A 369 15.23 -12.74 -1.25
CA ARG A 369 14.23 -13.56 -1.94
C ARG A 369 13.47 -14.44 -0.97
N ASP A 370 14.13 -15.03 0.01
CA ASP A 370 13.45 -15.83 1.04
C ASP A 370 12.43 -14.96 1.80
N ILE A 371 12.78 -13.71 2.13
CA ILE A 371 11.88 -12.77 2.83
C ILE A 371 10.63 -12.49 1.99
N VAL A 372 10.79 -12.04 0.75
CA VAL A 372 9.64 -11.66 -0.11
C VAL A 372 8.85 -12.87 -0.63
N SER A 373 9.40 -14.09 -0.51
CA SER A 373 8.67 -15.34 -0.80
C SER A 373 7.82 -15.80 0.38
N ASN A 374 8.27 -15.56 1.62
CA ASN A 374 7.51 -15.88 2.82
C ASN A 374 6.47 -14.80 3.16
N TYR A 375 6.80 -13.52 2.97
CA TYR A 375 5.91 -12.39 3.22
C TYR A 375 5.52 -11.73 1.89
N ILE A 376 4.55 -12.33 1.20
CA ILE A 376 4.17 -11.98 -0.19
C ILE A 376 3.29 -10.73 -0.32
N TYR A 377 2.71 -10.26 0.79
CA TYR A 377 1.81 -9.10 0.80
C TYR A 377 2.56 -7.85 1.26
N PRO A 378 2.34 -6.69 0.61
CA PRO A 378 2.89 -5.40 1.04
C PRO A 378 2.09 -4.87 2.23
N ASN A 379 2.06 -5.62 3.33
CA ASN A 379 1.33 -5.22 4.51
C ASN A 379 2.20 -4.31 5.37
N THR A 380 1.62 -3.18 5.77
CA THR A 380 2.10 -2.34 6.86
C THR A 380 1.50 -2.81 8.20
N LEU A 381 1.93 -2.23 9.33
CA LEU A 381 1.43 -2.62 10.66
C LEU A 381 0.57 -1.54 11.31
N LYS A 382 -0.44 -1.97 12.06
CA LYS A 382 -1.22 -1.13 12.97
C LYS A 382 -1.19 -1.71 14.38
N VAL A 383 -1.13 -0.82 15.37
CA VAL A 383 -1.32 -1.14 16.79
C VAL A 383 -2.74 -0.75 17.17
N LEU A 384 -3.54 -1.75 17.55
CA LEU A 384 -4.89 -1.54 18.04
C LEU A 384 -4.94 -1.60 19.56
N ALA A 385 -5.78 -0.76 20.16
CA ALA A 385 -6.22 -0.93 21.55
C ALA A 385 -7.39 -1.92 21.58
N LEU A 386 -7.12 -3.14 22.06
CA LEU A 386 -8.07 -4.24 22.12
C LEU A 386 -8.41 -4.58 23.56
N THR A 387 -9.68 -4.86 23.84
CA THR A 387 -10.08 -5.44 25.11
C THR A 387 -9.66 -6.91 25.20
N GLY A 388 -9.58 -7.46 26.41
CA GLY A 388 -9.37 -8.90 26.59
C GLY A 388 -10.45 -9.75 25.90
N GLN A 389 -11.69 -9.25 25.85
CA GLN A 389 -12.78 -9.85 25.10
C GLN A 389 -12.48 -9.88 23.59
N ASP A 390 -11.99 -8.78 23.01
CA ASP A 390 -11.65 -8.72 21.58
C ASP A 390 -10.57 -9.74 21.22
N ILE A 391 -9.56 -9.91 22.08
CA ILE A 391 -8.49 -10.91 21.89
C ILE A 391 -9.06 -12.34 21.92
N ARG A 392 -9.95 -12.63 22.88
CA ARG A 392 -10.61 -13.93 22.99
C ARG A 392 -11.48 -14.22 21.76
N GLU A 393 -12.30 -13.27 21.33
CA GLU A 393 -13.14 -13.42 20.15
C GLU A 393 -12.30 -13.64 18.89
N ALA A 394 -11.16 -12.97 18.76
CA ALA A 394 -10.23 -13.19 17.66
C ALA A 394 -9.64 -14.60 17.68
N LEU A 395 -9.24 -15.12 18.84
CA LEU A 395 -8.76 -16.50 18.96
C LEU A 395 -9.86 -17.53 18.70
N GLU A 396 -11.12 -17.26 19.07
CA GLU A 396 -12.26 -18.12 18.70
C GLU A 396 -12.51 -18.09 17.19
N GLN A 397 -12.32 -16.94 16.53
CA GLN A 397 -12.37 -16.84 15.07
C GLN A 397 -11.24 -17.63 14.42
N THR A 398 -10.01 -17.51 14.92
CA THR A 398 -8.85 -18.33 14.54
C THR A 398 -9.16 -19.83 14.68
N ALA A 399 -9.76 -20.24 15.81
CA ALA A 399 -10.03 -21.64 16.11
C ALA A 399 -11.01 -22.32 15.15
N LYS A 400 -11.81 -21.56 14.37
CA LYS A 400 -12.68 -22.09 13.31
C LYS A 400 -11.90 -22.70 12.14
N TYR A 401 -10.61 -22.40 12.02
CA TYR A 401 -9.75 -22.95 10.98
C TYR A 401 -9.68 -24.48 11.03
N PHE A 402 -9.78 -25.08 12.21
CA PHE A 402 -9.71 -26.52 12.40
C PHE A 402 -11.08 -27.15 12.66
N THR A 403 -11.23 -28.39 12.18
CA THR A 403 -12.27 -29.33 12.57
C THR A 403 -11.67 -30.71 12.78
N LEU A 404 -12.43 -31.66 13.33
CA LEU A 404 -12.02 -33.05 13.43
C LEU A 404 -12.58 -33.86 12.27
N ASN A 405 -11.75 -34.74 11.70
CA ASN A 405 -12.20 -35.73 10.74
C ASN A 405 -12.85 -36.94 11.45
N GLU A 406 -13.32 -37.93 10.68
CA GLU A 406 -13.97 -39.13 11.23
C GLU A 406 -13.08 -39.95 12.17
N GLN A 407 -11.76 -39.85 12.06
CA GLN A 407 -10.81 -40.51 12.96
C GLN A 407 -10.44 -39.67 14.18
N GLY A 408 -11.05 -38.49 14.35
CA GLY A 408 -10.75 -37.56 15.44
C GLY A 408 -9.44 -36.79 15.26
N ASN A 409 -8.86 -36.74 14.06
CA ASN A 409 -7.65 -35.97 13.79
C ASN A 409 -7.98 -34.55 13.32
N PRO A 410 -7.15 -33.55 13.65
CA PRO A 410 -7.34 -32.17 13.21
C PRO A 410 -7.13 -32.07 11.71
N VAL A 411 -8.10 -31.46 11.04
CA VAL A 411 -8.02 -31.12 9.62
C VAL A 411 -8.48 -29.69 9.43
N VAL A 412 -8.08 -29.07 8.31
CA VAL A 412 -8.54 -27.73 7.96
C VAL A 412 -10.03 -27.79 7.63
N SER A 413 -10.80 -26.89 8.21
CA SER A 413 -12.23 -26.73 7.96
C SER A 413 -12.49 -26.38 6.50
N GLU A 414 -13.56 -26.95 5.92
CA GLU A 414 -13.95 -26.70 4.53
C GLU A 414 -14.20 -25.21 4.26
N ALA A 415 -14.65 -24.46 5.26
CA ALA A 415 -14.86 -23.01 5.19
C ALA A 415 -13.58 -22.21 4.87
N PHE A 416 -12.40 -22.79 5.12
CA PHE A 416 -11.09 -22.19 4.80
C PHE A 416 -10.45 -22.81 3.55
N LEU A 417 -11.10 -23.75 2.89
CA LEU A 417 -10.62 -24.42 1.67
C LEU A 417 -11.47 -24.07 0.43
N TYR A 418 -12.77 -23.84 0.60
CA TYR A 418 -13.72 -23.59 -0.48
C TYR A 418 -14.39 -22.21 -0.36
N PRO A 419 -14.65 -21.48 -1.48
CA PRO A 419 -14.35 -21.82 -2.88
C PRO A 419 -12.86 -21.67 -3.26
N LYS A 420 -12.05 -21.11 -2.36
CA LYS A 420 -10.60 -21.00 -2.50
C LYS A 420 -9.93 -21.18 -1.13
N PRO A 421 -8.69 -21.68 -1.07
CA PRO A 421 -7.94 -21.72 0.18
C PRO A 421 -7.75 -20.33 0.79
N GLN A 422 -7.92 -20.23 2.10
CA GLN A 422 -7.82 -19.00 2.89
C GLN A 422 -6.94 -19.21 4.14
N HIS A 423 -5.83 -19.92 3.97
CA HIS A 423 -4.91 -20.19 5.08
C HIS A 423 -4.36 -18.92 5.74
N TYR A 424 -4.23 -17.85 4.98
CA TYR A 424 -3.91 -16.50 5.46
C TYR A 424 -4.96 -15.90 6.41
N ASN A 425 -6.06 -16.59 6.77
CA ASN A 425 -7.03 -16.18 7.78
C ASN A 425 -6.86 -16.89 9.14
N TYR A 426 -5.80 -17.68 9.31
CA TYR A 426 -5.42 -18.30 10.58
C TYR A 426 -4.24 -17.56 11.21
N ASP A 427 -4.52 -16.79 12.27
CA ASP A 427 -3.50 -16.04 12.99
C ASP A 427 -2.96 -16.79 14.20
N MET A 428 -1.65 -16.70 14.38
CA MET A 428 -0.90 -17.25 15.50
C MET A 428 -0.28 -16.10 16.28
N TRP A 429 -0.44 -16.14 17.60
CA TRP A 429 -0.19 -14.99 18.46
C TRP A 429 1.04 -15.17 19.33
N GLU A 430 1.84 -14.11 19.45
CA GLU A 430 2.91 -13.98 20.43
C GLU A 430 2.57 -12.95 21.51
N GLY A 431 3.22 -13.10 22.66
CA GLY A 431 3.01 -12.23 23.82
C GLY A 431 1.90 -12.68 24.75
N VAL A 432 1.04 -13.60 24.31
CA VAL A 432 -0.02 -14.25 25.09
C VAL A 432 0.16 -15.76 25.07
N GLU A 433 -0.18 -16.44 26.16
CA GLU A 433 -0.21 -17.90 26.24
C GLU A 433 -1.65 -18.39 26.04
N TYR A 434 -1.89 -19.32 25.12
CA TYR A 434 -3.24 -19.80 24.87
C TYR A 434 -3.31 -21.27 24.45
N ILE A 435 -4.45 -21.91 24.71
CA ILE A 435 -4.72 -23.28 24.26
C ILE A 435 -6.07 -23.26 23.54
N LEU A 436 -6.07 -23.79 22.32
CA LEU A 436 -7.29 -24.03 21.54
C LEU A 436 -7.67 -25.50 21.64
N ASP A 437 -8.81 -25.82 22.23
CA ASP A 437 -9.40 -27.16 22.26
C ASP A 437 -10.47 -27.28 21.18
N ILE A 438 -10.11 -27.86 20.04
CA ILE A 438 -11.00 -27.94 18.87
C ILE A 438 -12.02 -29.08 18.97
N SER A 439 -11.95 -29.91 20.02
CA SER A 439 -13.00 -30.88 20.36
C SER A 439 -14.26 -30.19 20.90
N LYS A 440 -14.11 -28.96 21.41
CA LYS A 440 -15.20 -28.13 21.90
C LYS A 440 -15.99 -27.47 20.75
N PRO A 441 -17.27 -27.11 21.01
CA PRO A 441 -18.05 -26.31 20.07
C PRO A 441 -17.35 -25.00 19.70
N VAL A 442 -17.54 -24.56 18.46
CA VAL A 442 -17.06 -23.25 18.00
C VAL A 442 -17.59 -22.14 18.92
N GLY A 443 -16.71 -21.25 19.39
CA GLY A 443 -17.04 -20.20 20.36
C GLY A 443 -16.68 -20.55 21.80
N GLU A 444 -16.30 -21.81 22.07
CA GLU A 444 -15.83 -22.28 23.38
C GLU A 444 -14.46 -22.97 23.29
N ARG A 445 -13.68 -22.71 22.23
CA ARG A 445 -12.42 -23.41 21.95
C ARG A 445 -11.24 -22.81 22.68
N VAL A 446 -11.28 -21.57 23.13
CA VAL A 446 -10.19 -20.92 23.89
C VAL A 446 -10.27 -21.32 25.37
N VAL A 447 -9.51 -22.34 25.75
CA VAL A 447 -9.53 -22.91 27.12
C VAL A 447 -8.46 -22.35 28.06
N LYS A 448 -7.48 -21.64 27.51
CA LYS A 448 -6.46 -20.88 28.25
C LYS A 448 -6.19 -19.58 27.49
N LEU A 449 -6.06 -18.46 28.20
CA LEU A 449 -5.63 -17.18 27.64
C LEU A 449 -4.99 -16.32 28.74
N ASP A 450 -3.66 -16.32 28.79
CA ASP A 450 -2.88 -15.59 29.79
C ASP A 450 -1.97 -14.54 29.12
N PHE A 451 -1.75 -13.42 29.82
CA PHE A 451 -0.76 -12.41 29.49
C PHE A 451 0.16 -12.20 30.71
N GLU A 452 1.47 -12.33 30.52
CA GLU A 452 2.48 -12.23 31.60
C GLU A 452 2.18 -13.14 32.80
N GLY A 453 1.71 -14.37 32.54
CA GLY A 453 1.41 -15.38 33.54
C GLY A 453 0.13 -15.17 34.35
N LYS A 454 -0.74 -14.25 33.91
CA LYS A 454 -2.07 -14.02 34.50
C LYS A 454 -3.14 -14.14 33.42
N GLU A 455 -4.31 -14.65 33.78
CA GLU A 455 -5.46 -14.69 32.88
C GLU A 455 -5.80 -13.29 32.37
N ILE A 456 -6.06 -13.16 31.06
CA ILE A 456 -6.48 -11.91 30.45
C ILE A 456 -7.86 -11.51 30.99
N GLU A 457 -7.92 -10.37 31.67
CA GLU A 457 -9.19 -9.76 32.09
C GLU A 457 -9.91 -9.19 30.87
N GLU A 458 -11.18 -9.58 30.69
CA GLU A 458 -11.99 -9.25 29.49
C GLU A 458 -12.10 -7.76 29.21
N GLN A 459 -12.19 -6.93 30.25
CA GLN A 459 -12.44 -5.49 30.12
C GLN A 459 -11.17 -4.64 30.06
N ASN A 460 -10.00 -5.22 30.36
CA ASN A 460 -8.74 -4.49 30.28
C ASN A 460 -8.33 -4.30 28.83
N THR A 461 -7.66 -3.18 28.56
CA THR A 461 -7.18 -2.82 27.22
C THR A 461 -5.70 -3.19 27.07
N TYR A 462 -5.36 -3.76 25.91
CA TYR A 462 -4.03 -4.19 25.54
C TYR A 462 -3.67 -3.62 24.16
N GLU A 463 -2.40 -3.27 23.98
CA GLU A 463 -1.87 -2.85 22.69
C GLU A 463 -1.40 -4.07 21.90
N VAL A 464 -2.05 -4.31 20.75
CA VAL A 464 -1.77 -5.46 19.89
C VAL A 464 -1.34 -4.97 18.52
N VAL A 465 -0.16 -5.37 18.06
CA VAL A 465 0.29 -5.11 16.68
C VAL A 465 -0.17 -6.22 15.75
N MET A 466 -0.65 -5.82 14.57
CA MET A 466 -1.02 -6.72 13.48
C MET A 466 -0.85 -6.02 12.14
N ASN A 467 -0.97 -6.78 11.04
CA ASN A 467 -0.98 -6.15 9.71
C ASN A 467 -2.25 -5.30 9.48
N ASN A 468 -2.14 -4.34 8.56
CA ASN A 468 -3.23 -3.44 8.16
C ASN A 468 -4.48 -4.19 7.64
N TYR A 469 -4.32 -5.32 6.93
CA TYR A 469 -5.46 -6.16 6.50
C TYR A 469 -6.29 -6.67 7.69
N ARG A 470 -5.63 -7.15 8.75
CA ARG A 470 -6.28 -7.60 9.99
C ARG A 470 -6.86 -6.46 10.78
N ALA A 471 -6.15 -5.35 10.90
CA ALA A 471 -6.65 -4.19 11.61
C ALA A 471 -7.96 -3.65 11.01
N GLY A 472 -8.16 -3.79 9.69
CA GLY A 472 -9.43 -3.48 9.01
C GLY A 472 -10.53 -4.54 9.17
N GLY A 473 -10.29 -5.62 9.91
CA GLY A 473 -11.21 -6.75 10.10
C GLY A 473 -11.19 -7.82 9.01
N GLY A 474 -10.17 -7.80 8.14
CA GLY A 474 -10.01 -8.79 7.07
C GLY A 474 -9.96 -10.23 7.59
N GLY A 475 -10.65 -11.15 6.91
CA GLY A 475 -10.76 -12.56 7.35
C GLY A 475 -11.89 -12.83 8.34
N ASN A 476 -12.90 -11.97 8.40
CA ASN A 476 -14.03 -12.00 9.34
C ASN A 476 -13.63 -11.73 10.80
N TYR A 477 -12.55 -10.97 11.01
CA TYR A 477 -12.14 -10.49 12.33
C TYR A 477 -12.87 -9.18 12.66
N PHE A 478 -14.20 -9.23 12.69
CA PHE A 478 -15.04 -8.03 12.87
C PHE A 478 -14.83 -7.33 14.21
N MET A 479 -14.33 -8.06 15.23
CA MET A 479 -13.96 -7.50 16.53
C MET A 479 -12.82 -6.47 16.43
N PHE A 480 -12.05 -6.42 15.35
CA PHE A 480 -11.02 -5.40 15.14
C PHE A 480 -11.54 -4.15 14.43
N GLN A 481 -12.69 -4.22 13.77
CA GLN A 481 -13.23 -3.09 13.01
C GLN A 481 -13.52 -1.91 13.94
N ASN A 482 -13.11 -0.73 13.51
CA ASN A 482 -13.31 0.53 14.22
C ASN A 482 -12.68 0.60 15.62
N LYS A 483 -11.76 -0.32 15.96
CA LYS A 483 -11.00 -0.23 17.21
C LYS A 483 -10.01 0.93 17.15
N PRO A 484 -9.72 1.58 18.30
CA PRO A 484 -8.78 2.70 18.31
C PRO A 484 -7.40 2.28 17.82
N VAL A 485 -6.90 2.95 16.78
CA VAL A 485 -5.54 2.79 16.30
C VAL A 485 -4.63 3.67 17.16
N ILE A 486 -3.72 3.05 17.90
CA ILE A 486 -2.76 3.73 18.78
C ILE A 486 -1.55 4.23 17.98
N ARG A 487 -1.11 3.44 17.00
CA ARG A 487 0.05 3.75 16.17
C ARG A 487 0.02 2.96 14.87
N GLU A 488 0.63 3.51 13.83
CA GLU A 488 0.86 2.82 12.56
C GLU A 488 2.35 2.76 12.26
N VAL A 489 2.77 1.71 11.56
CA VAL A 489 4.14 1.55 11.06
C VAL A 489 4.04 1.38 9.55
N GLN A 490 4.29 2.46 8.80
CA GLN A 490 4.16 2.51 7.34
C GLN A 490 5.41 2.00 6.60
N PHE A 491 6.00 0.92 7.09
CA PHE A 491 7.01 0.16 6.37
C PHE A 491 6.45 -1.22 6.10
N ASP A 492 6.71 -1.73 4.91
CA ASP A 492 6.34 -3.10 4.56
C ASP A 492 7.05 -4.09 5.47
N MET A 493 6.34 -5.16 5.84
CA MET A 493 6.91 -6.22 6.66
C MET A 493 8.17 -6.84 6.07
N SER A 494 8.28 -6.94 4.74
CA SER A 494 9.48 -7.41 4.06
C SER A 494 10.71 -6.52 4.35
N GLU A 495 10.54 -5.19 4.34
CA GLU A 495 11.60 -4.23 4.69
C GLU A 495 11.95 -4.28 6.18
N LEU A 496 10.96 -4.47 7.06
CA LEU A 496 11.18 -4.64 8.49
C LEU A 496 12.01 -5.90 8.78
N ILE A 497 11.67 -7.03 8.15
CA ILE A 497 12.43 -8.28 8.28
C ILE A 497 13.86 -8.10 7.75
N ALA A 498 14.01 -7.52 6.55
CA ALA A 498 15.30 -7.30 5.93
C ALA A 498 16.22 -6.43 6.81
N SER A 499 15.68 -5.32 7.32
CA SER A 499 16.39 -4.39 8.20
C SER A 499 16.78 -5.06 9.53
N TYR A 500 15.89 -5.87 10.10
CA TYR A 500 16.15 -6.62 11.33
C TYR A 500 17.33 -7.58 11.18
N ILE A 501 17.36 -8.34 10.08
CA ILE A 501 18.43 -9.30 9.76
C ILE A 501 19.73 -8.57 9.44
N LEU A 502 19.70 -7.54 8.59
CA LEU A 502 20.90 -6.77 8.22
C LEU A 502 21.59 -6.13 9.41
N LYS A 503 20.81 -5.67 10.40
CA LYS A 503 21.32 -5.04 11.62
C LYS A 503 21.98 -6.06 12.56
N ARG A 504 21.41 -7.26 12.69
CA ARG A 504 21.87 -8.28 13.65
C ARG A 504 22.88 -9.25 13.08
N LYS A 505 22.90 -9.44 11.75
CA LYS A 505 23.71 -10.39 10.97
C LYS A 505 23.41 -11.86 11.27
N THR A 506 23.28 -12.23 12.53
CA THR A 506 22.84 -13.55 12.99
C THR A 506 21.58 -13.41 13.83
N VAL A 507 20.55 -14.16 13.48
CA VAL A 507 19.29 -14.24 14.22
C VAL A 507 19.18 -15.67 14.77
N LYS A 508 18.92 -15.80 16.06
CA LYS A 508 18.69 -17.10 16.68
C LYS A 508 17.25 -17.52 16.48
N ALA A 509 17.01 -18.77 16.10
CA ALA A 509 15.69 -19.36 16.13
C ALA A 509 15.28 -19.66 17.57
N THR A 510 14.19 -19.05 18.01
CA THR A 510 13.59 -19.24 19.34
C THR A 510 12.14 -19.65 19.16
N CYS A 511 11.62 -20.40 20.13
CA CYS A 511 10.24 -20.89 20.17
C CYS A 511 9.91 -21.12 21.64
N ASN A 512 9.04 -20.28 22.18
CA ASN A 512 8.72 -20.22 23.60
C ASN A 512 7.57 -21.16 23.98
N LEU A 513 6.88 -21.74 22.98
CA LEU A 513 5.81 -22.72 23.15
C LEU A 513 4.61 -22.17 23.96
N ASN A 514 4.34 -20.87 23.86
CA ASN A 514 3.23 -20.18 24.50
C ASN A 514 1.86 -20.71 24.07
N TRP A 515 1.74 -21.32 22.89
CA TRP A 515 0.45 -21.80 22.40
C TRP A 515 0.47 -23.16 21.70
N LYS A 516 -0.70 -23.81 21.72
CA LYS A 516 -0.97 -25.07 21.00
C LYS A 516 -2.45 -25.31 20.78
N VAL A 517 -2.75 -26.13 19.78
CA VAL A 517 -4.07 -26.73 19.51
C VAL A 517 -4.11 -28.14 20.09
N VAL A 518 -5.20 -28.48 20.76
CA VAL A 518 -5.49 -29.82 21.32
C VAL A 518 -6.86 -30.29 20.82
N TRP A 519 -7.07 -31.61 20.78
CA TRP A 519 -8.29 -32.23 20.27
C TRP A 519 -8.57 -33.59 20.88
#